data_AF-A0A6N4R2B5-F1
#
_entry.id   AF-A0A6N4R2B5-F1
#
_cell.length_a   1.000
_cell.length_b   1.000
_cell.length_c   1.000
_cell.angle_alpha   90.00
_cell.angle_beta   90.00
_cell.angle_gamma   90.00
#
_symmetry.space_group_name_H-M   'P 1'
#
loop_
_entity.id
_entity.type
_entity.pdbx_description
1 polymer ?
#
loop_
_entity_poly.entity_id
_entity_poly.type
_entity_poly.pdbx_seq_one_letter_code
_entity_poly.pdbx_strand_id
1 'polypeptide(L)'
;MRAGSWTHFEKKFEPQPAPSHDFLWEPWEVPKNADWRYWWTLVEGDNGRLYASPGYHFVNRLGYIQTRHGWKDELRDYLYD
;
A
#
# COMPACT_ATOMS: atom_id res chain seq x y z
N MET A 1 15.29 6.77 -7.47
CA MET A 1 14.53 7.42 -6.37
C MET A 1 14.81 6.65 -5.08
N ARG A 2 14.81 7.30 -3.91
CA ARG A 2 14.90 6.61 -2.61
C ARG A 2 13.49 6.40 -2.05
N ALA A 3 13.20 5.20 -1.57
CA ALA A 3 11.93 4.89 -0.90
C ALA A 3 11.79 5.68 0.40
N GLY A 4 10.56 5.99 0.79
CA GLY A 4 10.25 6.47 2.14
C GLY A 4 10.34 5.34 3.18
N SER A 5 10.36 5.68 4.47
CA SER A 5 10.29 4.68 5.55
C SER A 5 8.84 4.37 5.94
N TRP A 6 8.60 3.19 6.50
CA TRP A 6 7.27 2.78 6.96
C TRP A 6 6.69 3.73 8.01
N THR A 7 7.50 4.17 8.99
CA THR A 7 7.04 5.14 10.00
C THR A 7 6.54 6.46 9.41
N HIS A 8 7.12 6.90 8.28
CA HIS A 8 6.62 8.09 7.58
C HIS A 8 5.30 7.78 6.86
N PHE A 9 5.19 6.60 6.26
CA PHE A 9 3.95 6.12 5.65
C PHE A 9 2.79 6.12 6.66
N GLU A 10 2.98 5.50 7.82
CA GLU A 10 1.96 5.37 8.87
C GLU A 10 1.46 6.74 9.34
N LYS A 11 2.39 7.66 9.62
CA LYS A 11 2.04 9.02 10.08
C LYS A 11 1.30 9.84 9.02
N LYS A 12 1.62 9.63 7.74
CA LYS A 12 1.07 10.43 6.64
C LYS A 12 -0.27 9.91 6.15
N PHE A 13 -0.42 8.59 6.07
CA PHE A 13 -1.56 7.96 5.40
C PHE A 13 -2.48 7.20 6.35
N GLU A 14 -2.04 6.87 7.56
CA GLU A 14 -2.82 6.14 8.58
C GLU A 14 -3.42 4.84 8.01
N PRO A 15 -2.62 3.76 7.84
CA PRO A 15 -3.12 2.49 7.31
C PRO A 15 -4.25 1.94 8.18
N GLN A 16 -5.25 1.36 7.52
CA GLN A 16 -6.44 0.82 8.15
C GLN A 16 -6.33 -0.70 8.25
N PRO A 17 -6.79 -1.29 9.36
CA PRO A 17 -6.68 -2.72 9.56
C PRO A 17 -7.44 -3.50 8.49
N ALA A 18 -6.88 -4.62 8.04
CA ALA A 18 -7.56 -5.50 7.09
C ALA A 18 -8.50 -6.48 7.82
N PRO A 19 -9.47 -7.08 7.11
CA PRO A 19 -10.42 -8.01 7.74
C PRO A 19 -9.74 -9.29 8.25
N SER A 20 -8.69 -9.76 7.56
CA SER A 20 -8.08 -11.07 7.79
C SER A 20 -6.63 -11.01 8.28
N HIS A 21 -5.94 -9.90 8.08
CA HIS A 21 -4.53 -9.68 8.44
C HIS A 21 -4.37 -8.27 9.05
N ASP A 22 -3.20 -7.96 9.64
CA ASP A 22 -2.97 -6.65 10.29
C ASP A 22 -3.34 -5.47 9.38
N PHE A 23 -2.65 -5.31 8.24
CA PHE A 23 -2.93 -4.23 7.28
C PHE A 23 -3.08 -4.71 5.82
N LEU A 24 -2.92 -6.00 5.57
CA LEU A 24 -2.90 -6.57 4.23
C LEU A 24 -4.28 -7.06 3.81
N TRP A 25 -4.89 -6.30 2.90
CA TRP A 25 -6.14 -6.64 2.24
C TRP A 25 -5.87 -7.54 1.04
N GLU A 26 -6.57 -8.66 0.99
CA GLU A 26 -6.58 -9.55 -0.15
C GLU A 26 -7.32 -8.90 -1.34
N PRO A 27 -6.98 -9.24 -2.59
CA PRO A 27 -7.61 -8.62 -3.75
C PRO A 27 -9.14 -8.75 -3.81
N TRP A 28 -9.70 -9.81 -3.23
CA TRP A 28 -11.15 -10.03 -3.16
C TRP A 28 -11.83 -9.30 -2.00
N GLU A 29 -11.08 -8.78 -1.03
CA GLU A 29 -11.62 -7.98 0.08
C GLU A 29 -11.78 -6.49 -0.30
N VAL A 30 -11.09 -6.04 -1.36
CA VAL A 30 -11.19 -4.66 -1.86
C VAL A 30 -12.59 -4.40 -2.45
N PRO A 31 -13.32 -3.37 -1.99
CA PRO A 31 -14.59 -3.00 -2.58
C PRO A 31 -14.48 -2.65 -4.07
N LYS A 32 -15.40 -3.15 -4.89
CA LYS A 32 -15.37 -2.95 -6.37
C LYS A 32 -15.36 -1.47 -6.80
N ASN A 33 -15.92 -0.58 -5.99
CA ASN A 33 -16.03 0.85 -6.26
C ASN A 33 -15.10 1.69 -5.36
N ALA A 34 -14.04 1.07 -4.82
CA ALA A 34 -13.08 1.76 -3.98
C ALA A 34 -12.32 2.85 -4.76
N ASP A 35 -12.14 4.01 -4.13
CA ASP A 35 -11.29 5.06 -4.70
C ASP A 35 -9.82 4.67 -4.52
N TRP A 36 -9.17 4.29 -5.64
CA TRP A 36 -7.78 3.88 -5.76
C TRP A 36 -6.76 4.80 -5.05
N ARG A 37 -7.08 6.09 -4.84
CA ARG A 37 -6.22 7.04 -4.12
C ARG A 37 -6.03 6.67 -2.65
N TYR A 38 -6.93 5.89 -2.08
CA TYR A 38 -6.84 5.44 -0.68
C TYR A 38 -6.17 4.07 -0.57
N TRP A 39 -5.70 3.51 -1.69
CA TRP A 39 -5.14 2.19 -1.76
C TRP A 39 -3.71 2.23 -2.23
N TRP A 40 -2.93 1.36 -1.59
CA TRP A 40 -1.54 1.11 -1.90
C TRP A 40 -1.38 -0.37 -2.19
N THR A 41 -0.56 -0.72 -3.17
CA THR A 41 -0.22 -2.10 -3.44
C THR A 41 1.04 -2.46 -2.69
N LEU A 42 1.00 -3.55 -1.93
CA LEU A 42 2.21 -4.13 -1.36
C LEU A 42 2.87 -5.00 -2.43
N VAL A 43 4.06 -4.58 -2.86
CA VAL A 43 4.84 -5.24 -3.90
C VAL A 43 6.17 -5.74 -3.35
N GLU A 44 6.61 -6.91 -3.82
CA GLU A 44 7.96 -7.41 -3.56
C GLU A 44 8.91 -6.91 -4.66
N GLY A 45 9.97 -6.21 -4.26
CA GLY A 45 11.03 -5.76 -5.16
C GLY A 45 12.09 -6.84 -5.39
N ASP A 46 12.93 -6.65 -6.42
CA ASP A 46 13.96 -7.62 -6.82
C ASP A 46 15.01 -7.92 -5.72
N ASN A 47 15.09 -7.08 -4.69
CA ASN A 47 15.97 -7.28 -3.53
C ASN A 47 15.30 -8.05 -2.38
N GLY A 48 14.12 -8.64 -2.60
CA GLY A 48 13.34 -9.38 -1.60
C GLY A 48 12.74 -8.49 -0.51
N ARG A 49 12.73 -7.16 -0.71
CA ARG A 49 12.10 -6.21 0.22
C ARG A 49 10.71 -5.85 -0.26
N LEU A 50 9.86 -5.54 0.70
CA LEU A 50 8.48 -5.16 0.44
C LEU A 50 8.34 -3.64 0.38
N TYR A 51 7.51 -3.16 -0.54
CA TYR A 51 7.23 -1.74 -0.70
C TYR A 51 5.73 -1.50 -0.84
N ALA A 52 5.23 -0.46 -0.21
CA ALA A 52 3.91 0.09 -0.48
C ALA A 52 4.04 1.09 -1.64
N SER A 53 3.40 0.77 -2.77
CA SER A 53 3.35 1.59 -3.98
C SER A 53 1.96 2.18 -4.20
N PRO A 54 1.82 3.46 -4.62
CA PRO A 54 0.53 4.11 -4.72
C PRO A 54 -0.34 3.49 -5.82
N GLY A 55 -1.63 3.27 -5.51
CA GLY A 55 -2.61 2.74 -6.44
C GLY A 55 -2.60 1.21 -6.55
N TYR A 56 -3.27 0.69 -7.59
CA TYR A 56 -3.40 -0.74 -7.84
C TYR A 56 -2.36 -1.23 -8.85
N HIS A 57 -1.50 -2.15 -8.42
CA HIS A 57 -0.54 -2.85 -9.27
C HIS A 57 -0.96 -4.32 -9.40
N PHE A 58 -0.71 -4.91 -10.56
CA PHE A 58 -1.12 -6.29 -10.88
C PHE A 58 0.05 -7.28 -10.94
N VAL A 59 1.29 -6.78 -10.95
CA VAL A 59 2.51 -7.58 -11.05
C VAL A 59 3.23 -7.54 -9.71
N ASN A 60 3.80 -8.69 -9.29
CA ASN A 60 4.53 -8.86 -8.02
C ASN A 60 3.78 -8.31 -6.80
N ARG A 61 2.44 -8.36 -6.84
CA ARG A 61 1.56 -7.92 -5.76
C ARG A 61 1.38 -9.03 -4.75
N LEU A 62 1.56 -8.70 -3.48
CA LEU A 62 1.16 -9.52 -2.35
C LEU A 62 -0.25 -9.20 -1.86
N GLY A 63 -0.67 -7.94 -1.94
CA GLY A 63 -2.02 -7.50 -1.57
C GLY A 63 -2.11 -5.98 -1.58
N TYR A 64 -3.07 -5.44 -0.84
CA TYR A 64 -3.28 -4.00 -0.76
C TYR A 64 -3.32 -3.49 0.67
N ILE A 65 -3.06 -2.21 0.85
CA ILE A 65 -3.16 -1.49 2.11
C ILE A 65 -4.15 -0.35 1.90
N GLN A 66 -5.24 -0.37 2.66
CA GLN A 66 -6.16 0.75 2.72
C GLN A 66 -5.60 1.82 3.66
N THR A 67 -5.75 3.09 3.30
CA THR A 67 -5.28 4.23 4.08
C THR A 67 -6.43 5.19 4.36
N ARG A 68 -6.37 5.91 5.47
CA ARG A 68 -7.37 6.92 5.82
C ARG A 68 -7.26 8.15 4.94
N HIS A 69 -6.03 8.54 4.59
CA HIS A 69 -5.75 9.70 3.76
C HIS A 69 -5.30 9.27 2.38
N GLY A 70 -6.02 9.73 1.36
CA GLY A 70 -5.68 9.40 -0.02
C GLY A 70 -4.40 10.11 -0.47
N TRP A 71 -3.60 9.42 -1.27
CA TRP A 71 -2.48 10.01 -1.95
C TRP A 71 -2.95 10.89 -3.14
N LYS A 72 -2.15 11.89 -3.52
CA LYS A 72 -2.50 12.86 -4.58
C LYS A 72 -1.59 12.72 -5.79
N ASP A 73 -0.38 13.26 -5.68
CA ASP A 73 0.66 13.21 -6.71
C ASP A 73 1.87 12.40 -6.22
N GLU A 74 1.64 11.50 -5.26
CA GLU A 74 2.70 10.68 -4.69
C GLU A 74 3.08 9.61 -5.70
N LEU A 75 4.34 9.64 -6.14
CA LEU A 75 4.96 8.61 -6.98
C LEU A 75 6.02 7.82 -6.21
N ARG A 76 6.16 8.08 -4.90
CA ARG A 76 7.16 7.47 -4.06
C ARG A 76 6.64 6.18 -3.44
N ASP A 77 7.43 5.13 -3.57
CA ASP A 77 7.25 3.89 -2.81
C ASP A 77 7.79 4.04 -1.38
N TYR A 78 7.17 3.34 -0.43
CA TYR A 78 7.60 3.30 0.96
C TYR A 78 8.05 1.88 1.30
N LEU A 79 9.22 1.75 1.92
CA LEU A 79 9.69 0.46 2.42
C LEU A 79 8.73 -0.02 3.52
N TYR A 80 8.31 -1.29 3.41
CA TYR A 80 7.49 -1.98 4.39
C TYR A 80 8.42 -2.92 5.18
N ASP A 81 8.73 -2.54 6.42
CA ASP A 81 9.70 -3.20 7.32
C ASP A 81 9.13 -3.52 8.71
#